data_AF-A0A383V1G7-F1
#
_entry.id   AF-A0A383V1G7-F1
#
_cell.length_a   1.000
_cell.length_b   1.000
_cell.length_c   1.000
_cell.angle_alpha   90.00
_cell.angle_beta   90.00
_cell.angle_gamma   90.00
#
_symmetry.space_group_name_H-M   'P 1'
#
loop_
_entity.id
_entity.type
_entity.pdbx_description
1 polymer ?
#
loop_
_entity_poly.entity_id
_entity_poly.type
_entity_poly.pdbx_seq_one_letter_code
_entity_poly.pdbx_strand_id
1 'polypeptide(L)'
;MAARQGRQAADSVDLVSESDSEDSEDMSGSDADEPSWISWFCGLRGNEFFCEVDEDYIEDDFNLSGLASQVPYYEYALDMILDNEPPADVMLTDQQHEMLENAAEMLYGLIHARYLVTQRGLNAMLEKFKNCDFGRCPRVLCDGQPCLPVGTSDLPGTSTVKIFCPKCEDIYYPRIDYQCSIDGAYFGTTFPHLMLMTYPMYRPPKATGKYVPRVFGFKLHPSAYQNRDQRQQQGQQQRGNGAAGAAAAGAAAAGTSAAAAAAAAVAGNAAGSRQQQLAAAGGSQAQSMDQDEESGEDAKQQQAQQQQQQEEQQQQQQKEQQQQQRNNSRAPVGRGVAGSR
;
A
#
# COMPACT_ATOMS: atom_id res chain seq x y z
N MET A 1 10.27 1.11 60.66
CA MET A 1 11.11 1.50 61.81
C MET A 1 11.71 0.22 62.39
N ALA A 2 13.00 -0.02 62.50
CA ALA A 2 14.21 0.71 62.15
C ALA A 2 15.32 -0.34 61.92
N ALA A 3 16.24 -0.01 61.02
CA ALA A 3 17.43 -0.76 60.64
C ALA A 3 18.45 -0.91 61.79
N ARG A 4 19.32 -1.92 61.72
CA ARG A 4 20.78 -1.75 61.90
C ARG A 4 21.61 -2.95 61.43
N GLN A 5 22.70 -2.60 60.76
CA GLN A 5 23.70 -3.41 60.06
C GLN A 5 24.93 -3.71 60.93
N GLY A 6 25.81 -4.61 60.45
CA GLY A 6 27.24 -4.74 60.82
C GLY A 6 27.66 -6.22 60.87
N ARG A 7 28.26 -6.87 59.85
CA ARG A 7 29.59 -6.79 59.19
C ARG A 7 30.83 -7.03 60.09
N GLN A 8 31.51 -8.16 59.78
CA GLN A 8 32.97 -8.46 59.79
C GLN A 8 33.71 -8.54 61.15
N ALA A 9 34.80 -9.29 61.36
CA ALA A 9 35.49 -10.44 60.78
C ALA A 9 36.74 -10.67 61.68
N ALA A 10 37.16 -11.91 61.94
CA ALA A 10 38.53 -12.32 62.32
C ALA A 10 38.59 -13.86 62.33
N ASP A 11 39.22 -14.53 61.37
CA ASP A 11 40.66 -14.75 61.13
C ASP A 11 41.14 -16.06 61.79
N SER A 12 41.40 -17.07 60.96
CA SER A 12 42.22 -18.25 61.27
C SER A 12 42.58 -18.92 59.95
N VAL A 13 43.84 -18.75 59.58
CA VAL A 13 44.52 -19.38 58.45
C VAL A 13 44.85 -20.82 58.82
N ASP A 14 44.46 -21.78 57.98
CA ASP A 14 45.13 -23.08 57.92
C ASP A 14 45.22 -23.54 56.45
N LEU A 15 46.47 -23.73 56.05
CA LEU A 15 46.95 -24.26 54.79
C LEU A 15 46.85 -25.79 54.87
N VAL A 16 46.28 -26.48 53.87
CA VAL A 16 46.88 -27.68 53.23
C VAL A 16 46.02 -28.29 52.12
N SER A 17 46.77 -28.80 51.13
CA SER A 17 46.53 -29.89 50.17
C SER A 17 45.57 -29.68 48.99
N GLU A 18 46.20 -29.45 47.84
CA GLU A 18 45.72 -29.82 46.51
C GLU A 18 45.45 -31.33 46.44
N SER A 19 44.27 -31.69 45.94
CA SER A 19 44.03 -32.96 45.27
C SER A 19 42.91 -32.74 44.26
N ASP A 20 43.29 -32.80 42.98
CA ASP A 20 42.40 -32.93 41.83
C ASP A 20 41.45 -34.11 42.02
N SER A 21 40.16 -33.84 41.92
CA SER A 21 39.17 -34.83 41.52
C SER A 21 38.12 -34.12 40.69
N GLU A 22 38.30 -34.23 39.38
CA GLU A 22 37.36 -33.83 38.34
C GLU A 22 36.06 -34.61 38.53
N ASP A 23 35.09 -34.01 39.21
CA ASP A 23 33.69 -34.43 39.13
C ASP A 23 33.02 -33.50 38.13
N SER A 24 33.26 -33.78 36.84
CA SER A 24 32.47 -33.22 35.76
C SER A 24 31.10 -33.89 35.79
N GLU A 25 30.25 -33.44 36.71
CA GLU A 25 28.82 -33.59 36.58
C GLU A 25 28.41 -32.80 35.34
N ASP A 26 28.38 -33.52 34.22
CA ASP A 26 27.74 -33.14 32.96
C ASP A 26 26.27 -32.85 33.26
N MET A 27 26.01 -31.61 33.66
CA MET A 27 24.71 -30.98 33.58
C MET A 27 24.44 -30.72 32.11
N SER A 28 24.18 -31.80 31.35
CA SER A 28 23.48 -31.75 30.08
C SER A 28 22.05 -31.27 30.39
N GLY A 29 21.93 -29.95 30.57
CA GLY A 29 20.67 -29.26 30.48
C GLY A 29 20.12 -29.56 29.10
N SER A 30 18.97 -30.20 29.07
CA SER A 30 18.24 -30.54 27.86
C SER A 30 18.18 -29.33 26.93
N ASP A 31 18.62 -29.54 25.69
CA ASP A 31 18.53 -28.68 24.50
C ASP A 31 17.06 -28.41 24.08
N ALA A 32 16.16 -28.28 25.04
CA ALA A 32 14.71 -28.41 24.87
C ALA A 32 13.96 -27.07 25.01
N ASP A 33 14.68 -25.95 25.14
CA ASP A 33 14.08 -24.64 25.46
C ASP A 33 14.53 -23.49 24.54
N GLU A 34 15.37 -23.71 23.52
CA GLU A 34 15.61 -22.64 22.53
C GLU A 34 14.44 -22.58 21.54
N PRO A 35 13.72 -21.44 21.46
CA PRO A 35 12.62 -21.30 20.50
C PRO A 35 13.19 -21.28 19.08
N SER A 36 12.54 -21.99 18.14
CA SER A 36 12.89 -21.88 16.72
C SER A 36 12.79 -20.44 16.24
N TRP A 37 13.50 -20.10 15.16
CA TRP A 37 13.46 -18.76 14.57
C TRP A 37 12.03 -18.31 14.30
N ILE A 38 11.17 -19.21 13.81
CA ILE A 38 9.76 -18.94 13.51
C ILE A 38 8.99 -18.57 14.78
N SER A 39 9.16 -19.34 15.86
CA SER A 39 8.47 -19.08 17.12
C SER A 39 8.99 -17.81 17.80
N TRP A 40 10.30 -17.59 17.75
CA TRP A 40 10.94 -16.35 18.20
C TRP A 40 10.38 -15.13 17.44
N PHE A 41 10.36 -15.18 16.10
CA PHE A 41 9.89 -14.10 15.24
C PHE A 41 8.41 -13.78 15.48
N CYS A 42 7.54 -14.79 15.58
CA CYS A 42 6.12 -14.60 15.86
C CYS A 42 5.86 -14.11 17.30
N GLY A 43 6.78 -14.39 18.23
CA GLY A 43 6.75 -13.92 19.61
C GLY A 43 7.25 -12.47 19.80
N LEU A 44 7.89 -11.87 18.79
CA LEU A 44 8.36 -10.50 18.86
C LEU A 44 7.21 -9.51 19.04
N ARG A 45 7.45 -8.47 19.84
CA ARG A 45 6.48 -7.39 20.04
C ARG A 45 6.19 -6.71 18.71
N GLY A 46 4.91 -6.68 18.32
CA GLY A 46 4.46 -6.17 17.03
C GLY A 46 4.12 -7.25 16.02
N ASN A 47 4.61 -8.47 16.20
CA ASN A 47 4.37 -9.59 15.27
C ASN A 47 3.15 -10.43 15.69
N GLU A 48 2.27 -9.92 16.54
CA GLU A 48 1.16 -10.70 17.11
C GLU A 48 0.13 -11.15 16.07
N PHE A 49 0.15 -10.56 14.87
CA PHE A 49 -0.72 -10.93 13.75
C PHE A 49 -0.23 -12.17 12.99
N PHE A 50 1.05 -12.51 13.07
CA PHE A 50 1.57 -13.69 12.40
C PHE A 50 1.06 -14.97 13.08
N CYS A 51 0.87 -16.02 12.28
CA CYS A 51 0.86 -17.39 12.77
C CYS A 51 2.20 -18.04 12.45
N GLU A 52 2.58 -19.04 13.25
CA GLU A 52 3.73 -19.88 12.97
C GLU A 52 3.42 -20.74 11.74
N VAL A 53 4.26 -20.65 10.71
CA VAL A 53 4.16 -21.45 9.48
C VAL A 53 4.83 -22.79 9.74
N ASP A 54 4.17 -23.90 9.36
CA ASP A 54 4.75 -25.22 9.52
C ASP A 54 6.06 -25.35 8.70
N GLU A 55 7.12 -25.89 9.30
CA GLU A 55 8.41 -26.10 8.63
C GLU A 55 8.28 -26.99 7.39
N ASP A 56 7.43 -28.03 7.43
CA ASP A 56 7.18 -28.93 6.30
C ASP A 56 6.58 -28.22 5.07
N TYR A 57 5.89 -27.09 5.28
CA TYR A 57 5.39 -26.24 4.20
C TYR A 57 6.52 -25.43 3.55
N ILE A 58 7.48 -24.97 4.37
CA ILE A 58 8.63 -24.16 3.95
C ILE A 58 9.66 -25.02 3.24
N GLU A 59 9.91 -26.25 3.71
CA GLU A 59 10.83 -27.21 3.10
C GLU A 59 10.42 -27.65 1.68
N ASP A 60 9.15 -27.52 1.31
CA ASP A 60 8.67 -27.82 -0.04
C ASP A 60 8.88 -26.63 -1.01
N ASP A 61 9.97 -26.71 -1.78
CA ASP A 61 10.38 -25.73 -2.82
C ASP A 61 9.23 -25.28 -3.75
N PHE A 62 8.24 -26.15 -4.00
CA PHE A 62 7.11 -25.79 -4.86
C PHE A 62 6.32 -24.60 -4.28
N ASN A 63 6.14 -24.57 -2.96
CA ASN A 63 5.42 -23.51 -2.25
C ASN A 63 6.18 -22.17 -2.30
N LEU A 64 7.51 -22.23 -2.41
CA LEU A 64 8.40 -21.06 -2.41
C LEU A 64 8.72 -20.53 -3.82
N SER A 65 8.18 -21.17 -4.85
CA SER A 65 8.45 -20.82 -6.26
C SER A 65 8.30 -19.32 -6.56
N GLY A 66 9.33 -18.74 -7.18
CA GLY A 66 9.37 -17.32 -7.57
C GLY A 66 9.70 -16.32 -6.45
N LEU A 67 9.95 -16.77 -5.21
CA LEU A 67 10.42 -15.88 -4.12
C LEU A 67 11.92 -15.58 -4.22
N ALA A 68 12.71 -16.51 -4.75
CA ALA A 68 14.16 -16.34 -4.92
C ALA A 68 14.57 -15.12 -5.75
N SER A 69 13.72 -14.66 -6.68
CA SER A 69 13.98 -13.44 -7.48
C SER A 69 13.56 -12.14 -6.78
N GLN A 70 12.84 -12.23 -5.66
CA GLN A 70 12.30 -11.08 -4.93
C GLN A 70 13.10 -10.75 -3.67
N VAL A 71 13.71 -11.76 -3.05
CA VAL A 71 14.41 -11.62 -1.76
C VAL A 71 15.94 -11.70 -1.98
N PRO A 72 16.73 -10.74 -1.47
CA PRO A 72 18.18 -10.84 -1.49
C PRO A 72 18.67 -11.95 -0.54
N TYR A 73 19.81 -12.57 -0.84
CA TYR A 73 20.38 -13.64 0.01
C TYR A 73 19.42 -14.81 0.30
N TYR A 74 18.49 -15.10 -0.62
CA TYR A 74 17.38 -16.05 -0.44
C TYR A 74 17.78 -17.37 0.25
N GLU A 75 18.83 -18.05 -0.24
CA GLU A 75 19.27 -19.34 0.34
C GLU A 75 19.68 -19.19 1.82
N TYR A 76 20.52 -18.21 2.13
CA TYR A 76 20.95 -17.94 3.51
C TYR A 76 19.80 -17.48 4.41
N ALA A 77 18.85 -16.72 3.86
CA ALA A 77 17.67 -16.27 4.59
C ALA A 77 16.75 -17.45 4.90
N LEU A 78 16.60 -18.39 3.97
CA LEU A 78 15.84 -19.62 4.17
C LEU A 78 16.51 -20.53 5.22
N ASP A 79 17.83 -20.69 5.15
CA ASP A 79 18.60 -21.45 6.14
C ASP A 79 18.44 -20.84 7.55
N MET A 80 18.46 -19.51 7.67
CA MET A 80 18.21 -18.83 8.94
C MET A 80 16.80 -19.08 9.48
N ILE A 81 15.76 -19.05 8.62
CA ILE A 81 14.37 -19.29 9.04
C ILE A 81 14.17 -20.73 9.55
N LEU A 82 14.88 -21.69 8.95
CA LEU A 82 14.80 -23.12 9.28
C LEU A 82 15.82 -23.53 10.36
N ASP A 83 16.52 -22.59 11.00
CA ASP A 83 17.58 -22.85 11.97
C ASP A 83 18.68 -23.82 11.46
N ASN A 84 18.94 -23.80 10.15
CA ASN A 84 20.02 -24.59 9.53
C ASN A 84 21.39 -23.96 9.85
N GLU A 85 22.37 -24.81 10.14
CA GLU A 85 23.72 -24.34 10.44
C GLU A 85 24.37 -23.68 9.21
N PRO A 86 24.84 -22.42 9.32
CA PRO A 86 25.51 -21.78 8.20
C PRO A 86 26.83 -22.51 7.88
N PRO A 87 27.28 -22.52 6.62
CA PRO A 87 28.53 -23.17 6.28
C PRO A 87 29.71 -22.53 7.04
N ALA A 88 30.54 -23.36 7.66
CA ALA A 88 31.62 -22.93 8.57
C ALA A 88 32.69 -22.02 7.94
N ASP A 89 32.69 -21.85 6.62
CA ASP A 89 33.62 -21.00 5.87
C ASP A 89 33.08 -19.59 5.57
N VAL A 90 31.82 -19.30 5.91
CA VAL A 90 31.19 -18.01 5.61
C VAL A 90 31.34 -17.05 6.80
N MET A 91 32.36 -16.20 6.74
CA MET A 91 32.52 -15.07 7.66
C MET A 91 31.83 -13.84 7.06
N LEU A 92 30.58 -13.59 7.47
CA LEU A 92 29.86 -12.38 7.10
C LEU A 92 30.28 -11.20 7.96
N THR A 93 30.27 -10.00 7.37
CA THR A 93 30.41 -8.75 8.13
C THR A 93 29.12 -8.44 8.88
N ASP A 94 29.20 -7.63 9.95
CA ASP A 94 28.02 -7.19 10.72
C ASP A 94 26.93 -6.56 9.83
N GLN A 95 27.35 -5.78 8.83
CA GLN A 95 26.42 -5.17 7.86
C GLN A 95 25.70 -6.22 7.01
N GLN A 96 26.40 -7.29 6.61
CA GLN A 96 25.79 -8.37 5.84
C GLN A 96 24.84 -9.21 6.70
N HIS A 97 25.14 -9.39 8.00
CA HIS A 97 24.20 -9.99 8.94
C HIS A 97 22.91 -9.18 9.06
N GLU A 98 22.99 -7.87 9.24
CA GLU A 98 21.78 -7.02 9.29
C GLU A 98 20.96 -7.11 7.99
N MET A 99 21.63 -7.14 6.83
CA MET A 99 20.94 -7.33 5.54
C MET A 99 20.29 -8.71 5.42
N LEU A 100 20.91 -9.75 5.99
CA LEU A 100 20.39 -11.11 6.01
C LEU A 100 19.18 -11.26 6.93
N GLU A 101 19.23 -10.67 8.12
CA GLU A 101 18.09 -10.64 9.05
C GLU A 101 16.88 -9.96 8.40
N ASN A 102 17.06 -8.78 7.79
CA ASN A 102 15.99 -8.09 7.06
C ASN A 102 15.45 -8.93 5.88
N ALA A 103 16.32 -9.70 5.20
CA ALA A 103 15.92 -10.59 4.13
C ALA A 103 15.10 -11.78 4.65
N ALA A 104 15.47 -12.36 5.80
CA ALA A 104 14.74 -13.43 6.46
C ALA A 104 13.34 -12.97 6.90
N GLU A 105 13.22 -11.79 7.52
CA GLU A 105 11.92 -11.20 7.88
C GLU A 105 11.02 -11.00 6.65
N MET A 106 11.59 -10.44 5.57
CA MET A 106 10.87 -10.24 4.32
C MET A 106 10.44 -11.57 3.67
N LEU A 107 11.33 -12.55 3.64
CA LEU A 107 11.06 -13.88 3.09
C LEU A 107 9.95 -14.57 3.87
N TYR A 108 10.06 -14.62 5.19
CA TYR A 108 9.06 -15.23 6.06
C TYR A 108 7.70 -14.55 5.88
N GLY A 109 7.67 -13.22 5.79
CA GLY A 109 6.43 -12.49 5.50
C GLY A 109 5.77 -12.88 4.16
N LEU A 110 6.56 -13.04 3.10
CA LEU A 110 6.06 -13.49 1.79
C LEU A 110 5.58 -14.95 1.80
N ILE A 111 6.28 -15.82 2.53
CA ILE A 111 5.88 -17.21 2.74
C ILE A 111 4.56 -17.26 3.51
N HIS A 112 4.46 -16.49 4.59
CA HIS A 112 3.27 -16.39 5.42
C HIS A 112 2.04 -16.00 4.59
N ALA A 113 2.15 -15.00 3.72
CA ALA A 113 1.06 -14.60 2.82
C ALA A 113 0.52 -15.76 1.96
N ARG A 114 1.41 -16.63 1.46
CA ARG A 114 1.03 -17.83 0.70
C ARG A 114 0.41 -18.90 1.61
N TYR A 115 1.02 -19.13 2.77
CA TYR A 115 0.55 -20.10 3.76
C TYR A 115 -0.87 -19.79 4.25
N LEU A 116 -1.21 -18.51 4.44
CA LEU A 116 -2.53 -18.06 4.88
C LEU A 116 -3.68 -18.45 3.94
N VAL A 117 -3.39 -18.76 2.67
CA VAL A 117 -4.37 -19.16 1.66
C VAL A 117 -4.58 -20.70 1.67
N THR A 118 -3.73 -21.44 2.40
CA THR A 118 -3.86 -22.89 2.56
C THR A 118 -4.85 -23.27 3.67
N GLN A 119 -5.29 -24.52 3.67
CA GLN A 119 -6.19 -25.01 4.72
C GLN A 119 -5.56 -24.98 6.13
N ARG A 120 -4.25 -25.23 6.24
CA ARG A 120 -3.53 -25.22 7.54
C ARG A 120 -3.39 -23.79 8.07
N GLY A 121 -2.92 -22.85 7.24
CA GLY A 121 -2.83 -21.43 7.61
C GLY A 121 -4.18 -20.80 7.94
N LEU A 122 -5.24 -21.13 7.20
CA LEU A 122 -6.60 -20.68 7.52
C LEU A 122 -7.07 -21.16 8.89
N ASN A 123 -6.71 -22.39 9.29
CA ASN A 123 -7.04 -22.93 10.62
C ASN A 123 -6.26 -22.21 11.72
N ALA A 124 -4.94 -22.03 11.56
CA ALA A 124 -4.10 -21.33 12.53
C ALA A 124 -4.60 -19.89 12.78
N MET A 125 -4.91 -19.15 11.71
CA MET A 125 -5.45 -17.80 11.83
C MET A 125 -6.87 -17.77 12.40
N LEU A 126 -7.68 -18.80 12.17
CA LEU A 126 -9.01 -18.89 12.77
C LEU A 126 -8.94 -19.01 14.29
N GLU A 127 -7.95 -19.72 14.84
CA GLU A 127 -7.73 -19.81 16.28
C GLU A 127 -7.41 -18.44 16.89
N LYS A 128 -6.46 -17.72 16.27
CA LYS A 128 -6.12 -16.34 16.65
C LYS A 128 -7.32 -15.38 16.52
N PHE A 129 -8.15 -15.55 15.49
CA PHE A 129 -9.37 -14.77 15.30
C PHE A 129 -10.37 -14.97 16.45
N LYS A 130 -10.56 -16.21 16.92
CA LYS A 130 -11.43 -16.52 18.07
C LYS A 130 -10.91 -15.88 19.35
N ASN A 131 -9.59 -15.87 19.54
CA ASN A 131 -8.93 -15.24 20.69
C ASN A 131 -8.91 -13.71 20.63
N CYS A 132 -9.32 -13.13 19.50
CA CYS A 132 -9.32 -11.69 19.23
C CYS A 132 -7.92 -11.06 19.18
N ASP A 133 -6.90 -11.84 18.78
CA ASP A 133 -5.49 -11.40 18.71
C ASP A 133 -5.30 -10.23 17.74
N PHE A 134 -6.07 -10.23 16.64
CA PHE A 134 -6.02 -9.18 15.62
C PHE A 134 -6.72 -7.88 16.03
N GLY A 135 -7.29 -7.86 17.25
CA GLY A 135 -8.04 -6.74 17.77
C GLY A 135 -9.50 -6.70 17.29
N ARG A 136 -10.10 -5.53 17.48
CA ARG A 136 -11.54 -5.30 17.34
C ARG A 136 -11.82 -4.06 16.52
N CYS A 137 -12.95 -4.08 15.82
CA CYS A 137 -13.40 -2.98 14.98
C CYS A 137 -13.44 -1.65 15.75
N PRO A 138 -12.81 -0.58 15.23
CA PRO A 138 -12.86 0.75 15.85
C PRO A 138 -14.27 1.38 15.83
N ARG A 139 -15.12 0.96 14.90
CA ARG A 139 -16.47 1.52 14.75
C ARG A 139 -17.34 1.08 15.94
N VAL A 140 -17.79 2.06 16.73
CA VAL A 140 -18.62 1.85 17.93
C VAL A 140 -19.84 0.96 17.66
N LEU A 141 -20.53 1.16 16.53
CA LEU A 141 -21.74 0.41 16.14
C LEU A 141 -21.46 -1.01 15.62
N CYS A 142 -20.20 -1.45 15.65
CA CYS A 142 -19.84 -2.84 15.44
C CYS A 142 -19.74 -3.63 16.75
N ASP A 143 -19.93 -2.99 17.91
CA ASP A 143 -19.94 -3.63 19.24
C ASP A 143 -18.67 -4.44 19.53
N GLY A 144 -17.52 -3.92 19.06
CA GLY A 144 -16.23 -4.59 19.27
C GLY A 144 -16.05 -5.90 18.51
N GLN A 145 -16.67 -6.05 17.33
CA GLN A 145 -16.47 -7.19 16.42
C GLN A 145 -14.98 -7.52 16.22
N PRO A 146 -14.55 -8.79 16.42
CA PRO A 146 -13.19 -9.25 16.06
C PRO A 146 -12.88 -9.01 14.58
N CYS A 147 -11.67 -8.56 14.30
CA CYS A 147 -11.18 -8.22 12.95
C CYS A 147 -10.16 -9.25 12.45
N LEU A 148 -9.78 -9.12 11.17
CA LEU A 148 -8.76 -9.92 10.52
C LEU A 148 -7.69 -9.00 9.93
N PRO A 149 -6.40 -9.38 9.92
CA PRO A 149 -5.39 -8.63 9.19
C PRO A 149 -5.63 -8.71 7.69
N VAL A 150 -5.24 -7.66 6.97
CA VAL A 150 -5.37 -7.55 5.52
C VAL A 150 -4.31 -6.63 4.94
N GLY A 151 -3.76 -7.01 3.79
CA GLY A 151 -2.98 -6.11 2.94
C GLY A 151 -3.86 -5.39 1.92
N THR A 152 -3.56 -4.13 1.61
CA THR A 152 -4.21 -3.41 0.50
C THR A 152 -3.52 -3.63 -0.85
N SER A 153 -2.34 -4.28 -0.82
CA SER A 153 -1.52 -4.64 -1.97
C SER A 153 -0.78 -5.93 -1.63
N ASP A 154 -0.53 -6.76 -2.63
CA ASP A 154 0.30 -7.97 -2.50
C ASP A 154 1.78 -7.68 -2.85
N LEU A 155 2.10 -6.43 -3.19
CA LEU A 155 3.47 -5.98 -3.48
C LEU A 155 4.12 -5.40 -2.21
N PRO A 156 5.27 -5.93 -1.76
CA PRO A 156 6.02 -5.40 -0.62
C PRO A 156 6.37 -3.92 -0.77
N GLY A 157 6.44 -3.21 0.35
CA GLY A 157 6.76 -1.78 0.45
C GLY A 157 5.62 -0.84 0.04
N THR A 158 4.48 -1.36 -0.43
CA THR A 158 3.38 -0.51 -0.92
C THR A 158 2.58 0.10 0.22
N SER A 159 2.19 -0.71 1.20
CA SER A 159 1.30 -0.30 2.28
C SER A 159 1.43 -1.26 3.45
N THR A 160 1.33 -0.72 4.66
CA THR A 160 1.41 -1.51 5.88
C THR A 160 0.11 -2.26 6.15
N VAL A 161 0.16 -3.27 7.03
CA VAL A 161 -1.00 -4.08 7.39
C VAL A 161 -2.16 -3.22 7.91
N LYS A 162 -3.37 -3.64 7.54
CA LYS A 162 -4.63 -3.06 7.98
C LYS A 162 -5.47 -4.14 8.64
N ILE A 163 -6.57 -3.73 9.28
CA ILE A 163 -7.54 -4.66 9.86
C ILE A 163 -8.87 -4.55 9.11
N PHE A 164 -9.38 -5.68 8.64
CA PHE A 164 -10.69 -5.82 8.03
C PHE A 164 -11.74 -6.20 9.09
N CYS A 165 -12.86 -5.48 9.10
CA CYS A 165 -14.00 -5.83 9.95
C CYS A 165 -15.07 -6.59 9.16
N PRO A 166 -15.41 -7.84 9.53
CA PRO A 166 -16.41 -8.61 8.80
C PRO A 166 -17.87 -8.15 9.05
N LYS A 167 -18.11 -7.27 10.04
CA LYS A 167 -19.47 -6.77 10.38
C LYS A 167 -19.87 -5.50 9.63
N CYS A 168 -18.92 -4.59 9.42
CA CYS A 168 -19.13 -3.39 8.60
C CYS A 168 -18.50 -3.46 7.22
N GLU A 169 -17.77 -4.54 6.91
CA GLU A 169 -17.16 -4.82 5.59
C GLU A 169 -16.22 -3.69 5.14
N ASP A 170 -15.39 -3.21 6.06
CA ASP A 170 -14.54 -2.04 5.86
C ASP A 170 -13.17 -2.22 6.54
N ILE A 171 -12.18 -1.46 6.07
CA ILE A 171 -10.76 -1.59 6.43
C ILE A 171 -10.33 -0.43 7.33
N TYR A 172 -9.59 -0.73 8.39
CA TYR A 172 -9.10 0.24 9.37
C TYR A 172 -7.61 0.09 9.61
N TYR A 173 -7.00 1.14 10.16
CA TYR A 173 -5.65 1.05 10.70
C TYR A 173 -5.67 0.25 12.01
N PRO A 174 -4.63 -0.57 12.28
CA PRO A 174 -4.41 -1.13 13.61
C PRO A 174 -4.34 0.01 14.63
N ARG A 175 -4.83 -0.24 15.86
CA ARG A 175 -4.83 0.78 16.92
C ARG A 175 -3.47 0.99 17.57
N ILE A 176 -2.57 0.03 17.40
CA ILE A 176 -1.30 -0.03 18.09
C ILE A 176 -0.21 0.38 17.08
N ASP A 177 0.50 1.47 17.37
CA ASP A 177 1.42 2.10 16.43
C ASP A 177 2.56 1.17 15.96
N TYR A 178 3.03 0.27 16.83
CA TYR A 178 4.11 -0.66 16.46
C TYR A 178 3.65 -1.81 15.56
N GLN A 179 2.34 -2.05 15.43
CA GLN A 179 1.80 -3.00 14.44
C GLN A 179 1.64 -2.32 13.07
N CYS A 180 1.72 -0.99 13.01
CA CYS A 180 1.59 -0.23 11.77
C CYS A 180 2.86 -0.26 10.91
N SER A 181 3.98 -0.83 11.39
CA SER A 181 5.22 -0.98 10.61
C SER A 181 5.28 -2.27 9.80
N ILE A 182 4.44 -3.27 10.11
CA ILE A 182 4.41 -4.54 9.37
C ILE A 182 3.88 -4.30 7.97
N ASP A 183 4.51 -4.92 6.97
CA ASP A 183 4.04 -4.88 5.59
C ASP A 183 2.69 -5.60 5.44
N GLY A 184 1.74 -4.98 4.73
CA GLY A 184 0.45 -5.59 4.43
C GLY A 184 0.56 -6.75 3.44
N ALA A 185 1.59 -6.76 2.59
CA ALA A 185 1.83 -7.82 1.62
C ALA A 185 2.03 -9.18 2.29
N TYR A 186 2.48 -9.22 3.55
CA TYR A 186 2.71 -10.46 4.31
C TYR A 186 1.42 -11.16 4.76
N PHE A 187 0.27 -10.50 4.62
CA PHE A 187 -1.05 -11.07 4.85
C PHE A 187 -1.84 -11.23 3.54
N GLY A 188 -1.52 -10.38 2.57
CA GLY A 188 -2.16 -10.34 1.26
C GLY A 188 -3.57 -9.75 1.29
N THR A 189 -4.08 -9.49 0.08
CA THR A 189 -5.42 -8.94 -0.15
C THR A 189 -6.53 -9.98 -0.01
N THR A 190 -6.18 -11.26 -0.18
CA THR A 190 -7.15 -12.36 -0.35
C THR A 190 -7.57 -13.00 0.98
N PHE A 191 -6.63 -13.13 1.92
CA PHE A 191 -6.79 -13.91 3.16
C PHE A 191 -8.13 -13.71 3.90
N PRO A 192 -8.54 -12.49 4.31
CA PRO A 192 -9.73 -12.33 5.14
C PRO A 192 -11.01 -12.75 4.41
N HIS A 193 -11.04 -12.55 3.09
CA HIS A 193 -12.19 -12.90 2.26
C HIS A 193 -12.27 -14.42 2.09
N LEU A 194 -11.14 -15.07 1.81
CA LEU A 194 -11.08 -16.52 1.69
C LEU A 194 -11.46 -17.19 3.00
N MET A 195 -10.92 -16.75 4.13
CA MET A 195 -11.25 -17.30 5.45
C MET A 195 -12.76 -17.27 5.73
N LEU A 196 -13.43 -16.16 5.41
CA LEU A 196 -14.88 -16.01 5.62
C LEU A 196 -15.73 -16.77 4.59
N MET A 197 -15.18 -17.10 3.42
CA MET A 197 -15.81 -18.00 2.46
C MET A 197 -15.69 -19.46 2.90
N THR A 198 -14.52 -19.85 3.43
CA THR A 198 -14.24 -21.19 3.95
C THR A 198 -15.00 -21.48 5.25
N TYR A 199 -15.14 -20.49 6.14
CA TYR A 199 -15.89 -20.61 7.39
C TYR A 199 -17.06 -19.61 7.50
N PRO A 200 -18.17 -19.83 6.77
CA PRO A 200 -19.31 -18.89 6.74
C PRO A 200 -19.96 -18.64 8.11
N MET A 201 -19.82 -19.57 9.04
CA MET A 201 -20.36 -19.46 10.42
C MET A 201 -19.74 -18.31 11.23
N TYR A 202 -18.56 -17.81 10.84
CA TYR A 202 -17.92 -16.66 11.49
C TYR A 202 -18.26 -15.33 10.82
N ARG A 203 -19.10 -15.32 9.77
CA ARG A 203 -19.59 -14.08 9.16
C ARG A 203 -20.71 -13.49 10.05
N PRO A 204 -20.48 -12.36 10.72
CA PRO A 204 -21.49 -11.74 11.56
C PRO A 204 -22.62 -11.13 10.71
N PRO A 205 -23.82 -10.94 11.29
CA PRO A 205 -24.87 -10.16 10.63
C PRO A 205 -24.40 -8.72 10.42
N LYS A 206 -24.79 -8.12 9.29
CA LYS A 206 -24.40 -6.74 8.95
C LYS A 206 -24.83 -5.76 10.05
N ALA A 207 -23.98 -4.76 10.31
CA ALA A 207 -24.31 -3.69 11.25
C ALA A 207 -25.60 -2.97 10.83
N THR A 208 -26.64 -3.06 11.67
CA THR A 208 -27.96 -2.46 11.39
C THR A 208 -28.02 -0.97 11.75
N GLY A 209 -27.15 -0.51 12.65
CA GLY A 209 -27.11 0.88 13.11
C GLY A 209 -26.12 1.76 12.32
N LYS A 210 -26.59 2.89 11.81
CA LYS A 210 -25.76 4.04 11.41
C LYS A 210 -25.83 5.12 12.49
N TYR A 211 -24.72 5.84 12.71
CA TYR A 211 -24.71 6.94 13.65
C TYR A 211 -25.72 8.01 13.21
N VAL A 212 -26.62 8.40 14.12
CA VAL A 212 -27.62 9.44 13.87
C VAL A 212 -27.17 10.70 14.60
N PRO A 213 -26.59 11.68 13.88
CA PRO A 213 -26.11 12.91 14.48
C PRO A 213 -27.28 13.75 15.00
N ARG A 214 -27.13 14.27 16.23
CA ARG A 214 -28.16 15.08 16.90
C ARG A 214 -27.58 16.36 17.47
N VAL A 215 -28.32 17.46 17.36
CA VAL A 215 -27.99 18.76 17.97
C VAL A 215 -29.16 19.14 18.87
N PHE A 216 -28.90 19.36 20.16
CA PHE A 216 -29.93 19.57 21.19
C PHE A 216 -31.04 18.50 21.18
N GLY A 217 -30.69 17.25 20.86
CA GLY A 217 -31.63 16.12 20.80
C GLY A 217 -32.36 15.96 19.46
N PHE A 218 -32.38 16.98 18.60
CA PHE A 218 -33.00 16.92 17.28
C PHE A 218 -32.08 16.25 16.26
N LYS A 219 -32.64 15.37 15.42
CA LYS A 219 -31.91 14.76 14.31
C LYS A 219 -31.58 15.84 13.28
N LEU A 220 -30.35 15.83 12.77
CA LEU A 220 -29.95 16.70 11.67
C LEU A 220 -30.64 16.23 10.38
N HIS A 221 -31.28 17.18 9.67
CA HIS A 221 -31.84 16.93 8.35
C HIS A 221 -30.70 16.92 7.29
N PRO A 222 -30.74 16.05 6.26
CA PRO A 222 -29.69 15.97 5.24
C PRO A 222 -29.34 17.31 4.56
N SER A 223 -30.33 18.21 4.41
CA SER A 223 -30.10 19.53 3.82
C SER A 223 -29.13 20.43 4.61
N ALA A 224 -28.90 20.14 5.90
CA ALA A 224 -27.92 20.88 6.69
C ALA A 224 -26.48 20.71 6.16
N TYR A 225 -26.19 19.60 5.47
CA TYR A 225 -24.87 19.29 4.92
C TYR A 225 -24.65 19.90 3.53
N GLN A 226 -25.71 20.05 2.73
CA GLN A 226 -25.66 20.60 1.35
C GLN A 226 -25.16 22.06 1.29
N ASN A 227 -25.38 22.84 2.37
CA ASN A 227 -24.93 24.24 2.46
C ASN A 227 -23.40 24.41 2.61
N ARG A 228 -22.66 23.32 2.83
CA ARG A 228 -21.18 23.33 2.85
C ARG A 228 -20.60 23.19 1.45
N ASP A 229 -21.14 22.31 0.62
CA ASP A 229 -20.60 21.99 -0.71
C ASP A 229 -20.78 23.17 -1.68
N GLN A 230 -21.95 23.84 -1.65
CA GLN A 230 -22.21 25.03 -2.47
C GLN A 230 -21.28 26.21 -2.13
N ARG A 231 -20.88 26.37 -0.86
CA ARG A 231 -19.93 27.43 -0.46
C ARG A 231 -18.49 27.13 -0.83
N GLN A 232 -18.09 25.86 -0.85
CA GLN A 232 -16.75 25.46 -1.32
C GLN A 232 -16.62 25.65 -2.84
N GLN A 233 -17.65 25.30 -3.61
CA GLN A 233 -17.69 25.53 -5.06
C GLN A 233 -17.70 27.03 -5.43
N GLN A 234 -18.45 27.87 -4.72
CA GLN A 234 -18.44 29.33 -4.93
C GLN A 234 -17.09 29.99 -4.57
N GLY A 235 -16.38 29.44 -3.59
CA GLY A 235 -15.03 29.89 -3.22
C GLY A 235 -13.94 29.56 -4.27
N GLN A 236 -14.11 28.48 -5.05
CA GLN A 236 -13.22 28.15 -6.17
C GLN A 236 -13.51 28.99 -7.42
N GLN A 237 -14.78 29.29 -7.74
CA GLN A 237 -15.13 30.16 -8.88
C GLN A 237 -14.62 31.61 -8.73
N GLN A 238 -14.55 32.14 -7.51
CA GLN A 238 -13.96 33.46 -7.27
C GLN A 238 -12.43 33.49 -7.45
N ARG A 239 -11.72 32.37 -7.23
CA ARG A 239 -10.29 32.25 -7.53
C ARG A 239 -9.99 32.09 -9.02
N GLY A 240 -10.89 31.46 -9.79
CA GLY A 240 -10.79 31.39 -11.26
C GLY A 240 -11.05 32.73 -11.96
N ASN A 241 -12.04 33.50 -11.49
CA ASN A 241 -12.35 34.83 -12.07
C ASN A 241 -11.34 35.93 -11.71
N GLY A 242 -10.55 35.75 -10.65
CA GLY A 242 -9.45 36.67 -10.30
C GLY A 242 -8.25 36.57 -11.25
N ALA A 243 -8.04 35.42 -11.90
CA ALA A 243 -6.98 35.24 -12.90
C ALA A 243 -7.38 35.79 -14.30
N ALA A 244 -8.66 35.68 -14.67
CA ALA A 244 -9.17 36.26 -15.92
C ALA A 244 -9.28 37.79 -15.88
N GLY A 245 -9.53 38.39 -14.71
CA GLY A 245 -9.60 39.85 -14.54
C GLY A 245 -8.24 40.58 -14.62
N ALA A 246 -7.12 39.89 -14.39
CA ALA A 246 -5.79 40.47 -14.47
C ALA A 246 -5.26 40.57 -15.92
N ALA A 247 -5.74 39.72 -16.84
CA ALA A 247 -5.31 39.74 -18.24
C ALA A 247 -5.96 40.88 -19.06
N ALA A 248 -7.13 41.38 -18.67
CA ALA A 248 -7.83 42.45 -19.39
C ALA A 248 -7.32 43.87 -19.07
N ALA A 249 -6.64 44.07 -17.94
CA ALA A 249 -6.12 45.38 -17.54
C ALA A 249 -4.76 45.75 -18.18
N GLY A 250 -4.08 44.78 -18.81
CA GLY A 250 -2.76 44.99 -19.43
C GLY A 250 -2.79 45.49 -20.88
N ALA A 251 -3.94 45.57 -21.53
CA ALA A 251 -4.04 45.88 -22.97
C ALA A 251 -4.45 47.33 -23.29
N ALA A 252 -4.71 48.18 -22.29
CA ALA A 252 -5.19 49.56 -22.49
C ALA A 252 -4.09 50.63 -22.62
N ALA A 253 -2.81 50.25 -22.65
CA ALA A 253 -1.69 51.18 -22.71
C ALA A 253 -0.70 50.87 -23.85
N ALA A 254 -1.18 50.83 -25.09
CA ALA A 254 -0.31 50.97 -26.26
C ALA A 254 -1.08 51.44 -27.49
N GLY A 255 -0.72 52.61 -28.03
CA GLY A 255 -0.76 52.86 -29.47
C GLY A 255 -1.91 53.73 -30.00
N THR A 256 -1.74 55.05 -29.92
CA THR A 256 -2.28 55.99 -30.92
C THR A 256 -1.61 55.78 -32.28
N SER A 257 -2.37 55.56 -33.35
CA SER A 257 -2.48 56.47 -34.52
C SER A 257 -3.04 55.78 -35.80
N ALA A 258 -3.71 56.61 -36.61
CA ALA A 258 -4.04 56.49 -38.04
C ALA A 258 -5.37 55.83 -38.47
N ALA A 259 -6.38 56.72 -38.60
CA ALA A 259 -7.15 57.03 -39.82
C ALA A 259 -7.99 55.97 -40.57
N ALA A 260 -9.28 56.32 -40.71
CA ALA A 260 -10.10 56.35 -41.94
C ALA A 260 -11.26 55.34 -42.11
N ALA A 261 -12.40 55.94 -42.49
CA ALA A 261 -13.61 55.41 -43.16
C ALA A 261 -14.59 54.59 -42.31
N ALA A 262 -15.92 54.66 -42.46
CA ALA A 262 -16.90 55.60 -43.00
C ALA A 262 -18.27 54.91 -42.81
N ALA A 263 -19.34 55.66 -42.44
CA ALA A 263 -20.78 55.45 -42.72
C ALA A 263 -21.46 54.10 -42.32
N ALA A 264 -22.77 53.92 -42.14
CA ALA A 264 -24.00 54.70 -41.90
C ALA A 264 -25.13 53.62 -41.79
N ALA A 265 -26.36 54.05 -41.45
CA ALA A 265 -27.66 53.32 -41.44
C ALA A 265 -28.02 52.58 -40.13
N VAL A 266 -29.04 52.94 -39.33
CA VAL A 266 -30.46 53.38 -39.49
C VAL A 266 -31.43 52.23 -39.81
N ALA A 267 -32.50 52.21 -39.00
CA ALA A 267 -33.76 51.46 -39.06
C ALA A 267 -33.69 49.98 -38.62
N GLY A 268 -34.63 49.43 -37.86
CA GLY A 268 -35.93 49.91 -37.42
C GLY A 268 -36.91 48.72 -37.35
N ASN A 269 -37.83 48.77 -36.38
CA ASN A 269 -39.05 47.95 -36.23
C ASN A 269 -38.91 46.45 -35.96
N ALA A 270 -39.90 45.75 -35.41
CA ALA A 270 -41.01 46.00 -34.48
C ALA A 270 -41.83 44.70 -34.45
N ALA A 271 -42.41 44.40 -33.29
CA ALA A 271 -43.71 43.77 -33.08
C ALA A 271 -43.96 42.27 -33.39
N GLY A 272 -44.81 41.69 -32.54
CA GLY A 272 -45.69 40.56 -32.88
C GLY A 272 -45.48 39.30 -32.03
N SER A 273 -45.94 39.21 -30.79
CA SER A 273 -47.33 38.93 -30.34
C SER A 273 -47.78 37.45 -30.43
N ARG A 274 -48.04 36.90 -29.23
CA ARG A 274 -49.25 36.15 -28.79
C ARG A 274 -49.40 34.62 -29.00
N GLN A 275 -49.72 33.98 -27.85
CA GLN A 275 -50.71 32.90 -27.62
C GLN A 275 -50.27 31.46 -28.01
N GLN A 276 -50.52 30.38 -27.26
CA GLN A 276 -51.47 30.10 -26.15
C GLN A 276 -51.19 28.69 -25.53
N GLN A 277 -51.28 28.55 -24.19
CA GLN A 277 -51.92 27.49 -23.36
C GLN A 277 -51.70 25.97 -23.67
N LEU A 278 -51.65 24.98 -22.75
CA LEU A 278 -52.07 24.80 -21.34
C LEU A 278 -51.50 23.45 -20.77
N ALA A 279 -51.21 23.44 -19.46
CA ALA A 279 -51.38 22.39 -18.42
C ALA A 279 -50.76 20.97 -18.49
N ALA A 280 -49.92 20.72 -17.46
CA ALA A 280 -49.90 19.59 -16.51
C ALA A 280 -49.52 18.16 -16.95
N ALA A 281 -48.33 17.72 -16.54
CA ALA A 281 -48.07 16.44 -15.84
C ALA A 281 -46.62 16.43 -15.32
N GLY A 282 -46.46 16.42 -13.99
CA GLY A 282 -45.16 16.25 -13.35
C GLY A 282 -44.72 14.79 -13.42
N GLY A 283 -43.72 14.54 -14.25
CA GLY A 283 -42.97 13.29 -14.34
C GLY A 283 -41.50 13.64 -14.53
N SER A 284 -40.73 13.59 -13.45
CA SER A 284 -39.30 13.89 -13.43
C SER A 284 -38.49 12.67 -13.86
N GLN A 285 -37.99 12.71 -15.10
CA GLN A 285 -36.82 11.97 -15.57
C GLN A 285 -35.86 12.98 -16.23
N ALA A 286 -34.66 13.10 -15.65
CA ALA A 286 -33.39 13.55 -16.23
C ALA A 286 -32.50 13.91 -15.02
N GLN A 287 -31.58 13.03 -14.59
CA GLN A 287 -30.21 12.99 -15.10
C GLN A 287 -29.61 14.38 -15.25
N SER A 288 -28.93 14.86 -14.20
CA SER A 288 -27.71 15.66 -14.32
C SER A 288 -27.05 15.88 -12.96
N MET A 289 -25.72 16.00 -13.01
CA MET A 289 -24.80 16.59 -12.02
C MET A 289 -24.17 15.64 -10.99
N ASP A 290 -23.30 14.75 -11.46
CA ASP A 290 -22.08 14.30 -10.76
C ASP A 290 -20.98 14.05 -11.83
N GLN A 291 -20.59 15.12 -12.53
CA GLN A 291 -19.49 15.12 -13.50
C GLN A 291 -18.71 16.42 -13.31
N ASP A 292 -17.81 16.49 -12.34
CA ASP A 292 -16.78 17.54 -12.31
C ASP A 292 -15.48 17.12 -11.59
N GLU A 293 -15.33 15.85 -11.16
CA GLU A 293 -14.04 15.32 -10.64
C GLU A 293 -13.40 14.23 -11.52
N GLU A 294 -13.98 13.92 -12.69
CA GLU A 294 -13.45 12.93 -13.65
C GLU A 294 -12.58 13.57 -14.76
N SER A 295 -12.57 14.90 -14.89
CA SER A 295 -11.92 15.61 -16.01
C SER A 295 -10.42 15.89 -15.85
N GLY A 296 -9.89 15.77 -14.62
CA GLY A 296 -8.48 16.05 -14.32
C GLY A 296 -7.54 14.84 -14.50
N GLU A 297 -8.06 13.63 -14.28
CA GLU A 297 -7.29 12.39 -14.45
C GLU A 297 -7.26 11.95 -15.92
N ASP A 298 -8.39 12.09 -16.63
CA ASP A 298 -8.49 11.83 -18.07
C ASP A 298 -7.56 12.73 -18.90
N ALA A 299 -7.43 14.01 -18.53
CA ALA A 299 -6.54 14.94 -19.21
C ALA A 299 -5.05 14.56 -19.02
N LYS A 300 -4.66 14.09 -17.83
CA LYS A 300 -3.29 13.61 -17.58
C LYS A 300 -3.01 12.30 -18.31
N GLN A 301 -4.01 11.42 -18.39
CA GLN A 301 -3.89 10.15 -19.08
C GLN A 301 -3.82 10.32 -20.61
N GLN A 302 -4.58 11.27 -21.17
CA GLN A 302 -4.44 11.66 -22.59
C GLN A 302 -3.09 12.31 -22.88
N GLN A 303 -2.57 13.14 -21.98
CA GLN A 303 -1.27 13.78 -22.16
C GLN A 303 -0.12 12.76 -22.10
N ALA A 304 -0.20 11.78 -21.19
CA ALA A 304 0.76 10.68 -21.11
C ALA A 304 0.71 9.77 -22.37
N GLN A 305 -0.49 9.45 -22.88
CA GLN A 305 -0.63 8.70 -24.13
C GLN A 305 -0.08 9.46 -25.35
N GLN A 306 -0.30 10.78 -25.42
CA GLN A 306 0.30 11.60 -26.49
C GLN A 306 1.82 11.62 -26.41
N GLN A 307 2.40 11.64 -25.21
CA GLN A 307 3.84 11.66 -25.02
C GLN A 307 4.46 10.32 -25.43
N GLN A 308 3.84 9.19 -25.07
CA GLN A 308 4.26 7.86 -25.53
C GLN A 308 4.20 7.72 -27.06
N GLN A 309 3.12 8.19 -27.70
CA GLN A 309 3.01 8.14 -29.16
C GLN A 309 4.07 9.00 -29.87
N GLN A 310 4.44 10.15 -29.28
CA GLN A 310 5.52 10.99 -29.82
C GLN A 310 6.90 10.32 -29.66
N GLU A 311 7.16 9.65 -28.54
CA GLU A 311 8.41 8.90 -28.32
C GLU A 311 8.53 7.72 -29.28
N GLU A 312 7.45 6.97 -29.51
CA GLU A 312 7.43 5.88 -30.49
C GLU A 312 7.68 6.38 -31.92
N GLN A 313 7.06 7.50 -32.32
CA GLN A 313 7.31 8.11 -33.63
C GLN A 313 8.77 8.58 -33.78
N GLN A 314 9.37 9.13 -32.72
CA GLN A 314 10.79 9.52 -32.75
C GLN A 314 11.71 8.30 -32.87
N GLN A 315 11.42 7.20 -32.16
CA GLN A 315 12.19 5.96 -32.28
C GLN A 315 12.04 5.34 -33.67
N GLN A 316 10.86 5.39 -34.28
CA GLN A 316 10.61 4.92 -35.64
C GLN A 316 11.44 5.73 -36.65
N GLN A 317 11.44 7.06 -36.54
CA GLN A 317 12.24 7.93 -37.40
C GLN A 317 13.75 7.71 -37.23
N GLN A 318 14.23 7.48 -36.01
CA GLN A 318 15.63 7.16 -35.77
C GLN A 318 16.03 5.82 -36.39
N LYS A 319 15.17 4.80 -36.32
CA LYS A 319 15.39 3.50 -36.98
C LYS A 319 15.43 3.65 -38.50
N GLU A 320 14.52 4.44 -39.09
CA GLU A 320 14.52 4.72 -40.52
C GLU A 320 15.77 5.48 -40.98
N GLN A 321 16.23 6.48 -40.21
CA GLN A 321 17.48 7.18 -40.49
C GLN A 321 18.70 6.26 -40.39
N GLN A 322 18.77 5.40 -39.37
CA GLN A 322 19.84 4.39 -39.28
C GLN A 322 19.81 3.42 -40.46
N GLN A 323 18.62 3.00 -40.90
CA GLN A 323 18.48 2.09 -42.04
C GLN A 323 18.84 2.75 -43.37
N GLN A 324 18.52 4.03 -43.56
CA GLN A 324 18.95 4.83 -44.71
C GLN A 324 20.47 5.04 -44.72
N GLN A 325 21.08 5.32 -43.56
CA GLN A 325 22.55 5.40 -43.45
C GLN A 325 23.21 4.06 -43.79
N ARG A 326 22.65 2.94 -43.30
CA ARG A 326 23.13 1.59 -43.62
C ARG A 326 23.01 1.24 -45.09
N ASN A 327 21.95 1.71 -45.76
CA ASN A 327 21.76 1.52 -47.20
C ASN A 327 22.67 2.42 -48.04
N ASN A 328 22.93 3.66 -47.61
CA ASN A 328 23.88 4.56 -48.29
C ASN A 328 25.34 4.08 -48.19
N SER A 329 25.71 3.37 -47.12
CA SER A 329 27.03 2.74 -47.00
C SER A 329 27.23 1.51 -47.89
N ARG A 330 26.19 1.05 -48.60
CA ARG A 330 26.21 -0.19 -49.40
C ARG A 330 26.16 0.04 -50.92
N ALA A 331 26.29 1.29 -51.39
CA ALA A 331 26.37 1.60 -52.82
C ALA A 331 27.74 1.18 -53.41
N PRO A 332 27.80 0.52 -54.59
CA PRO A 332 29.02 -0.02 -55.15
C PRO A 332 29.88 1.08 -55.78
N VAL A 333 31.15 1.17 -55.36
CA VAL A 333 32.18 1.97 -56.03
C VAL A 333 32.44 1.34 -57.40
N GLY A 334 32.16 2.11 -58.46
CA GLY A 334 32.33 1.70 -59.85
C GLY A 334 33.75 1.23 -60.16
N ARG A 335 33.86 0.08 -60.83
CA ARG A 335 35.11 -0.32 -61.49
C ARG A 335 35.24 0.43 -62.81
N GLY A 336 36.10 1.44 -62.78
CA GLY A 336 36.61 2.14 -63.95
C GLY A 336 37.50 1.26 -64.82
N VAL A 337 37.53 1.65 -66.07
CA VAL A 337 38.28 1.12 -67.22
C VAL A 337 39.81 1.27 -67.04
N ALA A 338 40.56 0.23 -67.38
CA ALA A 338 41.96 0.23 -67.88
C ALA A 338 42.23 -1.22 -68.39
N GLY A 339 42.79 -1.53 -69.56
CA GLY A 339 43.77 -0.84 -70.39
C GLY A 339 45.09 -1.65 -70.38
N SER A 340 45.46 -2.24 -71.53
CA SER A 340 46.74 -2.94 -71.86
C SER A 340 46.92 -4.33 -71.22
N ARG A 341 47.29 -5.42 -71.92
CA ARG A 341 48.00 -5.70 -73.18
C ARG A 341 47.36 -6.90 -73.87
#